data_AF-A0A2E5XVQ8-F1
#
_entry.id   AF-A0A2E5XVQ8-F1
#
_cell.length_a   1.000
_cell.length_b   1.000
_cell.length_c   1.000
_cell.angle_alpha   90.00
_cell.angle_beta   90.00
_cell.angle_gamma   90.00
#
_symmetry.space_group_name_H-M   'P 1'
#
loop_
_entity.id
_entity.type
_entity.pdbx_description
1 polymer ?
#
loop_
_entity_poly.entity_id
_entity_poly.type
_entity_poly.pdbx_seq_one_letter_code
_entity_poly.pdbx_strand_id
1 'polypeptide(L)'
;MNKKKEILNKLCQKASTKQAVYRTSKDVFEELKVILKDVAEELDGQLCTIDKHVKVEYKDKGEFEAELRFSGDVLIFHFHSNTFHFDKSHHIWNSSYAKTDIYRTYCGVINIYNFLSDSFKYNRENDLGYLIGRMFINKEKHFFVEGKGRMSFLYNDFPNAIIDKEALKSIIQEAILFAMDFELLTPHFNDVQVVTLHQIKEISQNMKLKTAKRLGFRFTNEK
;
A
#
# COMPACT_ATOMS: atom_id res chain seq x y z
N MET A 1 -17.90 -29.92 28.46
CA MET A 1 -18.08 -28.46 28.25
C MET A 1 -19.00 -28.25 27.05
N ASN A 2 -20.12 -27.54 27.18
CA ASN A 2 -21.14 -27.44 26.12
C ASN A 2 -20.58 -26.64 24.92
N LYS A 3 -20.47 -27.26 23.74
CA LYS A 3 -19.94 -26.65 22.49
C LYS A 3 -20.59 -25.30 22.18
N LYS A 4 -21.87 -25.11 22.53
CA LYS A 4 -22.58 -23.83 22.37
C LYS A 4 -21.94 -22.68 23.16
N LYS A 5 -21.48 -22.95 24.39
CA LYS A 5 -20.80 -21.96 25.25
C LYS A 5 -19.43 -21.57 24.68
N GLU A 6 -18.71 -22.55 24.11
CA GLU A 6 -17.42 -22.29 23.45
C GLU A 6 -17.58 -21.45 22.17
N ILE A 7 -18.60 -21.77 21.35
CA ILE A 7 -18.95 -20.99 20.16
C ILE A 7 -19.30 -19.55 20.54
N LEU A 8 -20.17 -19.36 21.52
CA LEU A 8 -20.55 -18.03 22.00
C LEU A 8 -19.33 -17.24 22.50
N ASN A 9 -18.45 -17.86 23.28
CA ASN A 9 -17.22 -17.21 23.74
C ASN A 9 -16.31 -16.80 22.56
N LYS A 10 -16.11 -17.69 21.58
CA LYS A 10 -15.29 -17.39 20.39
C LYS A 10 -15.90 -16.28 19.54
N LEU A 11 -17.22 -16.29 19.33
CA LEU A 11 -17.91 -15.21 18.62
C LEU A 11 -17.78 -13.89 19.37
N CYS A 12 -18.11 -13.86 20.66
CA CYS A 12 -18.04 -12.64 21.47
C CYS A 12 -16.63 -12.05 21.53
N GLN A 13 -15.58 -12.87 21.61
CA GLN A 13 -14.22 -12.33 21.68
C GLN A 13 -13.65 -12.03 20.29
N LYS A 14 -13.63 -13.02 19.39
CA LYS A 14 -12.96 -12.89 18.09
C LYS A 14 -13.73 -11.98 17.14
N ALA A 15 -15.06 -12.11 17.06
CA ALA A 15 -15.84 -11.27 16.15
C ALA A 15 -15.84 -9.81 16.64
N SER A 16 -16.04 -9.57 17.94
CA SER A 16 -16.00 -8.21 18.50
C SER A 16 -14.62 -7.56 18.35
N THR A 17 -13.54 -8.33 18.52
CA THR A 17 -12.17 -7.84 18.24
C THR A 17 -12.03 -7.41 16.78
N LYS A 18 -12.42 -8.26 15.83
CA LYS A 18 -12.32 -7.93 14.40
C LYS A 18 -13.12 -6.68 14.04
N GLN A 19 -14.32 -6.53 14.60
CA GLN A 19 -15.15 -5.34 14.40
C GLN A 19 -14.50 -4.08 15.00
N ALA A 20 -13.89 -4.19 16.19
CA ALA A 20 -13.14 -3.08 16.78
C ALA A 20 -11.92 -2.68 15.93
N VAL A 21 -11.16 -3.66 15.45
CA VAL A 21 -10.01 -3.43 14.55
C VAL A 21 -10.46 -2.75 13.25
N TYR A 22 -11.53 -3.23 12.62
CA TYR A 22 -12.06 -2.64 11.39
C TYR A 22 -12.45 -1.16 11.60
N ARG A 23 -13.23 -0.85 12.65
CA ARG A 23 -13.62 0.53 12.97
C ARG A 23 -12.40 1.42 13.20
N THR A 24 -11.47 0.97 14.03
CA THR A 24 -10.24 1.71 14.35
C THR A 24 -9.40 1.97 13.10
N SER A 25 -9.25 0.97 12.23
CA SER A 25 -8.45 1.09 11.01
C SER A 25 -9.14 1.98 9.97
N LYS A 26 -10.47 1.93 9.90
CA LYS A 26 -11.26 2.82 9.05
C LYS A 26 -11.11 4.27 9.50
N ASP A 27 -11.21 4.55 10.80
CA ASP A 27 -11.03 5.90 11.34
C ASP A 27 -9.63 6.44 11.01
N VAL A 28 -8.60 5.59 11.13
CA VAL A 28 -7.22 5.94 10.73
C VAL A 28 -7.09 6.16 9.22
N PHE A 29 -7.82 5.41 8.39
CA PHE A 29 -7.81 5.62 6.93
C PHE A 29 -8.50 6.92 6.53
N GLU A 30 -9.58 7.31 7.19
CA GLU A 30 -10.23 8.61 6.96
C GLU A 30 -9.31 9.77 7.38
N GLU A 31 -8.57 9.62 8.49
CA GLU A 31 -7.54 10.59 8.91
C GLU A 31 -6.39 10.66 7.89
N LEU A 32 -5.93 9.51 7.38
CA LEU A 32 -4.93 9.43 6.32
C LEU A 32 -5.38 10.18 5.06
N LYS A 33 -6.65 10.06 4.65
CA LYS A 33 -7.20 10.78 3.48
C LYS A 33 -7.13 12.29 3.64
N VAL A 34 -7.44 12.81 4.83
CA VAL A 34 -7.32 14.25 5.12
C VAL A 34 -5.87 14.68 4.97
N ILE A 35 -4.93 13.94 5.57
CA ILE A 35 -3.50 14.27 5.50
C ILE A 35 -2.96 14.15 4.07
N LEU A 36 -3.41 13.17 3.29
CA LEU A 36 -3.05 13.04 1.87
C LEU A 36 -3.46 14.27 1.06
N LYS A 37 -4.67 14.78 1.31
CA LYS A 37 -5.16 16.00 0.68
C LYS A 37 -4.31 17.20 1.09
N ASP A 38 -4.05 17.37 2.38
CA ASP A 38 -3.23 18.47 2.91
C ASP A 38 -1.81 18.43 2.33
N VAL A 39 -1.18 17.25 2.25
CA VAL A 39 0.15 17.07 1.64
C VAL A 39 0.11 17.39 0.15
N ALA A 40 -0.93 16.99 -0.57
CA ALA A 40 -1.06 17.32 -1.99
C ALA A 40 -1.15 18.82 -2.22
N GLU A 41 -2.01 19.52 -1.46
CA GLU A 41 -2.19 20.97 -1.55
C GLU A 41 -0.92 21.73 -1.12
N GLU A 42 -0.22 21.27 -0.07
CA GLU A 42 1.05 21.84 0.39
C GLU A 42 2.12 21.74 -0.71
N LEU A 43 2.28 20.56 -1.32
CA LEU A 43 3.26 20.34 -2.37
C LEU A 43 2.90 21.09 -3.65
N ASP A 44 1.64 21.02 -4.11
CA ASP A 44 1.18 21.70 -5.33
C ASP A 44 1.29 23.24 -5.20
N GLY A 45 0.99 23.79 -4.03
CA GLY A 45 1.13 25.23 -3.76
C GLY A 45 2.58 25.72 -3.75
N GLN A 46 3.53 24.85 -3.38
CA GLN A 46 4.97 25.15 -3.41
C GLN A 46 5.60 24.85 -4.78
N LEU A 47 4.94 24.04 -5.61
CA LEU A 47 5.34 23.72 -6.97
C LEU A 47 5.03 24.89 -7.92
N CYS A 48 5.76 26.00 -7.80
CA CYS A 48 5.74 27.05 -8.84
C CYS A 48 7.01 27.92 -8.88
N THR A 49 7.88 27.59 -9.84
CA THR A 49 8.64 28.51 -10.72
C THR A 49 9.34 27.77 -11.86
N ILE A 50 9.44 26.43 -11.82
CA ILE A 50 10.27 25.63 -12.73
C ILE A 50 9.48 25.02 -13.90
N ASP A 51 8.34 24.33 -13.67
CA ASP A 51 7.51 23.76 -14.74
C ASP A 51 6.02 23.67 -14.33
N LYS A 52 5.11 24.19 -15.17
CA LYS A 52 3.65 24.20 -14.96
C LYS A 52 2.97 22.84 -15.22
N HIS A 53 3.70 21.87 -15.76
CA HIS A 53 3.19 20.54 -16.08
C HIS A 53 3.39 19.55 -14.93
N VAL A 54 4.19 19.90 -13.93
CA VAL A 54 4.34 19.11 -12.70
C VAL A 54 3.23 19.53 -11.74
N LYS A 55 2.35 18.58 -11.41
CA LYS A 55 1.25 18.77 -10.46
C LYS A 55 1.24 17.67 -9.43
N VAL A 56 0.75 17.99 -8.23
CA VAL A 56 0.47 16.99 -7.19
C VAL A 56 -1.02 17.01 -6.93
N GLU A 57 -1.70 15.89 -7.17
CA GLU A 57 -3.15 15.80 -7.10
C GLU A 57 -3.58 14.68 -6.16
N TYR A 58 -4.43 15.03 -5.19
CA TYR A 58 -5.16 14.07 -4.37
C TYR A 58 -6.50 13.73 -5.00
N LYS A 59 -6.90 12.46 -4.92
CA LYS A 59 -8.23 12.00 -5.34
C LYS A 59 -8.78 10.95 -4.39
N ASP A 60 -9.96 11.23 -3.82
CA ASP A 60 -10.75 10.22 -3.11
C ASP A 60 -11.45 9.31 -4.12
N LYS A 61 -11.32 7.99 -3.94
CA LYS A 61 -11.87 6.95 -4.82
C LYS A 61 -12.90 6.08 -4.09
N GLY A 62 -13.41 6.58 -2.97
CA GLY A 62 -14.46 5.93 -2.18
C GLY A 62 -13.93 5.42 -0.85
N GLU A 63 -14.73 4.61 -0.16
CA GLU A 63 -14.47 4.22 1.23
C GLU A 63 -13.11 3.50 1.45
N PHE A 64 -12.59 2.81 0.44
CA PHE A 64 -11.43 1.92 0.59
C PHE A 64 -10.20 2.37 -0.21
N GLU A 65 -10.27 3.48 -0.94
CA GLU A 65 -9.20 3.88 -1.85
C GLU A 65 -9.00 5.39 -1.89
N ALA A 66 -7.73 5.80 -1.85
CA ALA A 66 -7.30 7.16 -2.10
C ALA A 66 -6.06 7.15 -3.01
N GLU A 67 -5.99 8.11 -3.93
CA GLU A 67 -4.90 8.28 -4.88
C GLU A 67 -4.14 9.57 -4.59
N LEU A 68 -2.82 9.50 -4.70
CA LEU A 68 -1.93 10.67 -4.75
C LEU A 68 -1.10 10.58 -6.03
N ARG A 69 -1.29 11.54 -6.94
CA ARG A 69 -0.62 11.60 -8.24
C ARG A 69 0.44 12.67 -8.22
N PHE A 70 1.64 12.38 -8.70
CA PHE A 70 2.73 13.34 -8.78
C PHE A 70 3.76 12.91 -9.81
N SER A 71 4.33 13.88 -10.54
CA SER A 71 5.33 13.62 -11.59
C SER A 71 4.83 12.55 -12.59
N GLY A 72 5.48 11.37 -12.64
CA GLY A 72 5.10 10.22 -13.45
C GLY A 72 4.47 9.06 -12.65
N ASP A 73 4.15 9.26 -11.38
CA ASP A 73 3.75 8.21 -10.45
C ASP A 73 2.35 8.45 -9.86
N VAL A 74 1.74 7.34 -9.43
CA VAL A 74 0.48 7.33 -8.67
C VAL A 74 0.65 6.39 -7.49
N LEU A 75 0.55 6.95 -6.29
CA LEU A 75 0.40 6.17 -5.08
C LEU A 75 -1.08 5.86 -4.84
N ILE A 76 -1.40 4.58 -4.70
CA ILE A 76 -2.71 4.11 -4.29
C ILE A 76 -2.63 3.63 -2.85
N PHE A 77 -3.40 4.27 -1.98
CA PHE A 77 -3.64 3.85 -0.61
C PHE A 77 -4.95 3.05 -0.57
N HIS A 78 -4.85 1.76 -0.29
CA HIS A 78 -5.97 0.83 -0.30
C HIS A 78 -6.20 0.23 1.08
N PHE A 79 -7.32 0.59 1.70
CA PHE A 79 -7.77 0.01 2.96
C PHE A 79 -8.44 -1.35 2.73
N HIS A 80 -7.83 -2.41 3.25
CA HIS A 80 -8.37 -3.74 3.12
C HIS A 80 -9.52 -3.96 4.12
N SER A 81 -10.70 -4.38 3.63
CA SER A 81 -11.91 -4.56 4.44
C SER A 81 -11.81 -5.68 5.50
N ASN A 82 -11.01 -6.71 5.24
CA ASN A 82 -10.75 -7.77 6.21
C ASN A 82 -9.66 -7.42 7.23
N THR A 83 -9.79 -8.00 8.43
CA THR A 83 -8.76 -8.01 9.47
C THR A 83 -7.83 -9.21 9.31
N PHE A 84 -6.54 -8.97 9.49
CA PHE A 84 -5.49 -9.98 9.42
C PHE A 84 -4.93 -10.31 10.79
N HIS A 85 -4.22 -11.43 10.85
CA HIS A 85 -3.50 -11.87 12.04
C HIS A 85 -2.11 -12.32 11.58
N PHE A 86 -1.10 -12.10 12.40
CA PHE A 86 0.27 -12.44 12.04
C PHE A 86 0.49 -13.95 12.08
N ASP A 87 1.36 -14.41 11.19
CA ASP A 87 1.91 -15.76 11.26
C ASP A 87 2.63 -15.97 12.60
N LYS A 88 2.66 -17.22 13.09
CA LYS A 88 3.27 -17.56 14.38
C LYS A 88 4.79 -17.38 14.41
N SER A 89 5.44 -17.39 13.24
CA SER A 89 6.86 -17.09 13.11
C SER A 89 7.19 -15.59 13.22
N HIS A 90 6.18 -14.71 13.17
CA HIS A 90 6.41 -13.27 13.16
C HIS A 90 6.98 -12.77 14.51
N HIS A 91 7.99 -11.91 14.46
CA HIS A 91 8.72 -11.43 15.63
C HIS A 91 7.86 -10.72 16.68
N ILE A 92 6.70 -10.18 16.28
CA ILE A 92 5.71 -9.54 17.17
C ILE A 92 5.31 -10.43 18.36
N TRP A 93 5.28 -11.76 18.17
CA TRP A 93 4.92 -12.73 19.21
C TRP A 93 5.93 -12.79 20.36
N ASN A 94 7.13 -12.22 20.18
CA ASN A 94 8.14 -12.16 21.25
C ASN A 94 7.81 -11.08 22.28
N SER A 95 7.03 -10.06 21.92
CA SER A 95 6.65 -8.96 22.81
C SER A 95 5.74 -9.41 23.96
N SER A 96 5.90 -8.80 25.13
CA SER A 96 4.96 -8.97 26.24
C SER A 96 3.56 -8.50 25.85
N TYR A 97 3.46 -7.41 25.09
CA TYR A 97 2.21 -6.83 24.59
C TYR A 97 1.32 -7.86 23.87
N ALA A 98 1.89 -8.62 22.93
CA ALA A 98 1.19 -9.67 22.19
C ALA A 98 0.92 -10.93 23.03
N LYS A 99 1.82 -11.28 23.96
CA LYS A 99 1.68 -12.44 24.86
C LYS A 99 0.57 -12.24 25.89
N THR A 100 0.36 -11.01 26.37
CA THR A 100 -0.67 -10.69 27.37
C THR A 100 -2.08 -10.79 26.79
N ASP A 101 -2.29 -10.33 25.55
CA ASP A 101 -3.57 -10.49 24.84
C ASP A 101 -3.33 -10.80 23.36
N ILE A 102 -3.57 -12.06 22.98
CA ILE A 102 -3.41 -12.54 21.60
C ILE A 102 -4.34 -11.80 20.62
N TYR A 103 -5.40 -11.15 21.10
CA TYR A 103 -6.32 -10.39 20.25
C TYR A 103 -5.73 -9.04 19.81
N ARG A 104 -4.63 -8.59 20.42
CA ARG A 104 -3.90 -7.37 20.01
C ARG A 104 -3.11 -7.51 18.72
N THR A 105 -2.90 -8.74 18.26
CA THR A 105 -2.19 -9.01 17.00
C THR A 105 -3.16 -9.09 15.81
N TYR A 106 -4.47 -8.87 16.00
CA TYR A 106 -5.37 -8.62 14.88
C TYR A 106 -5.22 -7.18 14.40
N CYS A 107 -4.98 -7.00 13.11
CA CYS A 107 -4.78 -5.69 12.50
C CYS A 107 -5.67 -5.50 11.26
N GLY A 108 -6.13 -4.27 11.05
CA GLY A 108 -6.55 -3.81 9.73
C GLY A 108 -5.30 -3.45 8.94
N VAL A 109 -5.42 -3.44 7.61
CA VAL A 109 -4.29 -3.26 6.72
C VAL A 109 -4.58 -2.17 5.70
N ILE A 110 -3.66 -1.21 5.59
CA ILE A 110 -3.65 -0.21 4.51
C ILE A 110 -2.43 -0.50 3.64
N ASN A 111 -2.67 -0.87 2.38
CA ASN A 111 -1.60 -1.11 1.42
C ASN A 111 -1.28 0.18 0.66
N ILE A 112 -0.01 0.36 0.34
CA ILE A 112 0.49 1.49 -0.44
C ILE A 112 1.13 0.90 -1.70
N TYR A 113 0.49 1.13 -2.84
CA TYR A 113 0.97 0.70 -4.14
C TYR A 113 1.52 1.87 -4.94
N ASN A 114 2.59 1.65 -5.70
CA ASN A 114 3.10 2.60 -6.67
C ASN A 114 2.84 2.10 -8.09
N PHE A 115 2.22 2.95 -8.91
CA PHE A 115 1.92 2.74 -10.34
C PHE A 115 2.46 3.89 -11.17
N LEU A 116 2.60 3.68 -12.48
CA LEU A 116 2.90 4.77 -13.41
C LEU A 116 1.62 5.57 -13.72
N SER A 117 1.73 6.89 -13.79
CA SER A 117 0.62 7.78 -14.13
C SER A 117 0.06 7.49 -15.53
N ASP A 118 0.92 7.12 -16.48
CA ASP A 118 0.55 6.70 -17.83
C ASP A 118 -0.36 5.46 -17.84
N SER A 119 -0.26 4.57 -16.84
CA SER A 119 -1.15 3.43 -16.69
C SER A 119 -2.62 3.86 -16.60
N PHE A 120 -2.89 4.96 -15.89
CA PHE A 120 -4.22 5.51 -15.75
C PHE A 120 -4.60 6.37 -16.96
N LYS A 121 -3.67 7.21 -17.44
CA LYS A 121 -3.91 8.13 -18.56
C LYS A 121 -4.34 7.39 -19.83
N TYR A 122 -3.73 6.24 -20.11
CA TYR A 122 -4.00 5.45 -21.31
C TYR A 122 -4.83 4.17 -21.03
N ASN A 123 -5.40 4.05 -19.83
CA ASN A 123 -6.18 2.89 -19.39
C ASN A 123 -5.49 1.54 -19.65
N ARG A 124 -4.22 1.45 -19.25
CA ARG A 124 -3.38 0.24 -19.38
C ARG A 124 -3.59 -0.65 -18.17
N GLU A 125 -4.74 -1.33 -18.14
CA GLU A 125 -5.20 -2.14 -17.00
C GLU A 125 -4.26 -3.27 -16.59
N ASN A 126 -3.34 -3.67 -17.48
CA ASN A 126 -2.42 -4.76 -17.23
C ASN A 126 -1.03 -4.30 -16.75
N ASP A 127 -0.82 -2.99 -16.60
CA ASP A 127 0.41 -2.47 -16.03
C ASP A 127 0.59 -2.93 -14.58
N LEU A 128 1.84 -3.23 -14.20
CA LEU A 128 2.13 -3.72 -12.87
C LEU A 128 2.27 -2.55 -11.88
N GLY A 129 1.53 -2.66 -10.77
CA GLY A 129 1.79 -1.88 -9.56
C GLY A 129 2.67 -2.63 -8.58
N TYR A 130 3.42 -1.90 -7.78
CA TYR A 130 4.31 -2.47 -6.76
C TYR A 130 3.82 -2.11 -5.37
N LEU A 131 3.66 -3.11 -4.50
CA LEU A 131 3.45 -2.85 -3.08
C LEU A 131 4.75 -2.30 -2.49
N ILE A 132 4.75 -1.02 -2.13
CA ILE A 132 5.93 -0.33 -1.57
C ILE A 132 5.86 -0.19 -0.05
N GLY A 133 4.65 -0.25 0.49
CA GLY A 133 4.39 -0.14 1.92
C GLY A 133 3.08 -0.83 2.32
N ARG A 134 3.02 -1.29 3.56
CA ARG A 134 1.84 -1.88 4.18
C ARG A 134 1.79 -1.50 5.65
N MET A 135 0.78 -0.74 6.02
CA MET A 135 0.52 -0.36 7.40
C MET A 135 -0.43 -1.35 8.04
N PHE A 136 -0.21 -1.65 9.30
CA PHE A 136 -1.07 -2.51 10.08
C PHE A 136 -1.44 -1.80 11.37
N ILE A 137 -2.73 -1.74 11.67
CA ILE A 137 -3.26 -1.03 12.82
C ILE A 137 -4.17 -1.96 13.63
N ASN A 138 -3.95 -2.06 14.94
CA ASN A 138 -4.79 -2.88 15.81
C ASN A 138 -5.93 -2.07 16.47
N LYS A 139 -6.73 -2.76 17.29
CA LYS A 139 -7.87 -2.18 18.03
C LYS A 139 -7.50 -1.07 19.02
N GLU A 140 -6.23 -0.98 19.41
CA GLU A 140 -5.68 -0.03 20.37
C GLU A 140 -4.87 1.07 19.68
N LYS A 141 -4.95 1.20 18.34
CA LYS A 141 -4.17 2.12 17.50
C LYS A 141 -2.65 1.87 17.49
N HIS A 142 -2.19 0.76 18.05
CA HIS A 142 -0.81 0.35 17.85
C HIS A 142 -0.59 -0.03 16.39
N PHE A 143 0.55 0.38 15.83
CA PHE A 143 0.84 0.18 14.43
C PHE A 143 2.26 -0.28 14.14
N PHE A 144 2.42 -0.91 12.99
CA PHE A 144 3.73 -1.12 12.38
C PHE A 144 3.59 -1.00 10.86
N VAL A 145 4.71 -0.76 10.19
CA VAL A 145 4.75 -0.65 8.73
C VAL A 145 5.79 -1.60 8.19
N GLU A 146 5.39 -2.43 7.23
CA GLU A 146 6.32 -3.13 6.33
C GLU A 146 6.51 -2.25 5.10
N GLY A 147 7.73 -2.04 4.64
CA GLY A 147 7.95 -1.24 3.45
C GLY A 147 9.33 -1.39 2.85
N LYS A 148 9.53 -0.72 1.73
CA LYS A 148 10.84 -0.55 1.10
C LYS A 148 11.50 0.74 1.58
N GLY A 149 12.80 0.87 1.34
CA GLY A 149 13.57 2.05 1.73
C GLY A 149 13.51 2.31 3.24
N ARG A 150 13.27 3.57 3.62
CA ARG A 150 13.27 3.98 5.03
C ARG A 150 12.12 3.42 5.84
N MET A 151 10.97 3.17 5.22
CA MET A 151 9.81 2.56 5.88
C MET A 151 10.10 1.17 6.45
N SER A 152 11.13 0.47 5.96
CA SER A 152 11.51 -0.86 6.45
C SER A 152 12.01 -0.90 7.90
N PHE A 153 12.46 0.24 8.43
CA PHE A 153 13.05 0.32 9.77
C PHE A 153 12.38 1.35 10.69
N LEU A 154 11.74 2.40 10.15
CA LEU A 154 11.20 3.50 10.94
C LEU A 154 10.06 3.10 11.88
N TYR A 155 9.26 2.08 11.53
CA TYR A 155 7.99 1.77 12.19
C TYR A 155 7.89 0.30 12.60
N ASN A 156 8.88 -0.19 13.34
CA ASN A 156 8.98 -1.59 13.76
C ASN A 156 8.63 -1.84 15.25
N ASP A 157 8.43 -0.80 16.05
CA ASP A 157 8.11 -0.92 17.48
C ASP A 157 6.60 -0.99 17.75
N PHE A 158 5.96 -2.04 17.22
CA PHE A 158 4.51 -2.24 17.35
C PHE A 158 3.96 -2.10 18.79
N PRO A 159 4.61 -2.66 19.83
CA PRO A 159 4.11 -2.56 21.20
C PRO A 159 4.02 -1.14 21.78
N ASN A 160 4.78 -0.18 21.26
CA ASN A 160 4.84 1.18 21.81
C ASN A 160 4.38 2.26 20.82
N ALA A 161 4.43 1.98 19.51
CA ALA A 161 4.07 2.94 18.48
C ALA A 161 2.55 3.06 18.34
N ILE A 162 2.01 4.24 18.63
CA ILE A 162 0.60 4.61 18.42
C ILE A 162 0.50 5.46 17.15
N ILE A 163 -0.42 5.11 16.25
CA ILE A 163 -0.60 5.88 15.02
C ILE A 163 -1.23 7.23 15.33
N ASP A 164 -0.58 8.29 14.86
CA ASP A 164 -1.02 9.68 14.95
C ASP A 164 -0.81 10.42 13.62
N LYS A 165 -1.14 11.70 13.59
CA LYS A 165 -1.04 12.53 12.38
C LYS A 165 0.39 12.67 11.87
N GLU A 166 1.36 12.80 12.76
CA GLU A 166 2.76 12.98 12.38
C GLU A 166 3.32 11.68 11.78
N ALA A 167 2.99 10.54 12.36
CA ALA A 167 3.33 9.23 11.81
C ALA A 167 2.70 9.02 10.43
N LEU A 168 1.41 9.35 10.25
CA LEU A 168 0.74 9.27 8.95
C LEU A 168 1.39 10.19 7.91
N LYS A 169 1.65 11.45 8.25
CA LYS A 169 2.31 12.41 7.37
C LYS A 169 3.70 11.92 6.97
N SER A 170 4.47 11.41 7.93
CA SER A 170 5.81 10.87 7.66
C SER A 170 5.77 9.62 6.76
N ILE A 171 4.83 8.70 6.98
CA ILE A 171 4.65 7.53 6.09
C ILE A 171 4.34 7.97 4.65
N ILE A 172 3.45 8.95 4.46
CA ILE A 172 3.10 9.49 3.14
C ILE A 172 4.34 10.08 2.47
N GLN A 173 5.10 10.92 3.18
CA GLN A 173 6.30 11.55 2.65
C GLN A 173 7.38 10.53 2.26
N GLU A 174 7.63 9.53 3.10
CA GLU A 174 8.58 8.45 2.80
C GLU A 174 8.12 7.60 1.61
N ALA A 175 6.81 7.38 1.44
CA ALA A 175 6.27 6.69 0.28
C ALA A 175 6.42 7.50 -1.01
N ILE A 176 6.24 8.83 -0.97
CA ILE A 176 6.48 9.74 -2.09
C ILE A 176 7.95 9.71 -2.49
N LEU A 177 8.87 9.91 -1.53
CA LEU A 177 10.31 9.88 -1.77
C LEU A 177 10.75 8.54 -2.39
N PHE A 178 10.29 7.42 -1.81
CA PHE A 178 10.58 6.10 -2.35
C PHE A 178 10.06 5.91 -3.79
N ALA A 179 8.89 6.47 -4.11
CA ALA A 179 8.35 6.40 -5.46
C ALA A 179 9.13 7.25 -6.45
N MET A 180 9.58 8.44 -6.05
CA MET A 180 10.39 9.35 -6.89
C MET A 180 11.79 8.79 -7.20
N ASP A 181 12.38 8.06 -6.26
CA ASP A 181 13.67 7.38 -6.47
C ASP A 181 13.56 6.14 -7.37
N PHE A 182 12.34 5.75 -7.75
CA PHE A 182 12.12 4.58 -8.58
C PHE A 182 12.38 4.89 -10.07
N GLU A 183 13.40 4.26 -10.65
CA GLU A 183 13.70 4.37 -12.09
C GLU A 183 13.16 3.20 -12.93
N LEU A 184 12.70 3.51 -14.14
CA LEU A 184 12.37 2.51 -15.16
C LEU A 184 13.65 2.03 -15.86
N LEU A 185 14.01 0.76 -15.64
CA LEU A 185 15.14 0.14 -16.33
C LEU A 185 14.67 -0.58 -17.59
N THR A 186 15.35 -0.30 -18.71
CA THR A 186 15.15 -1.03 -19.96
C THR A 186 15.66 -2.47 -19.85
N PRO A 187 15.02 -3.44 -20.54
CA PRO A 187 15.57 -4.79 -20.63
C PRO A 187 16.91 -4.76 -21.38
N HIS A 188 17.73 -5.79 -21.22
CA HIS A 188 18.97 -5.89 -21.99
C HIS A 188 18.65 -6.02 -23.48
N PHE A 189 19.33 -5.25 -24.34
CA PHE A 189 19.02 -5.17 -25.78
C PHE A 189 18.98 -6.56 -26.45
N ASN A 190 19.95 -7.42 -26.13
CA ASN A 190 20.03 -8.77 -26.71
C ASN A 190 18.83 -9.67 -26.36
N ASP A 191 18.10 -9.37 -25.28
CA ASP A 191 16.92 -10.13 -24.87
C ASP A 191 15.66 -9.73 -25.65
N VAL A 192 15.70 -8.58 -26.35
CA VAL A 192 14.53 -7.98 -27.04
C VAL A 192 14.79 -7.63 -28.51
N GLN A 193 15.94 -8.04 -29.06
CA GLN A 193 16.37 -7.68 -30.42
C GLN A 193 15.55 -8.32 -31.56
N VAL A 194 14.89 -9.46 -31.30
CA VAL A 194 14.07 -10.16 -32.30
C VAL A 194 12.60 -10.09 -31.89
N VAL A 195 11.77 -9.57 -32.80
CA VAL A 195 10.32 -9.47 -32.61
C VAL A 195 9.59 -9.90 -33.87
N THR A 196 8.47 -10.60 -33.71
CA THR A 196 7.61 -11.01 -34.81
C THR A 196 6.60 -9.92 -35.17
N LEU A 197 6.08 -9.92 -36.41
CA LEU A 197 5.00 -9.02 -36.81
C LEU A 197 3.76 -9.20 -35.93
N HIS A 198 3.49 -10.42 -35.45
CA HIS A 198 2.40 -10.68 -34.51
C HIS A 198 2.62 -9.95 -33.19
N GLN A 199 3.81 -10.03 -32.59
CA GLN A 199 4.15 -9.30 -31.37
C GLN A 199 4.08 -7.78 -31.55
N ILE A 200 4.46 -7.22 -32.71
CA ILE A 200 4.29 -5.78 -32.99
C ILE A 200 2.81 -5.39 -33.10
N LYS A 201 1.99 -6.22 -33.75
CA LYS A 201 0.54 -6.00 -33.83
C LYS A 201 -0.10 -6.11 -32.45
N GLU A 202 0.34 -7.09 -31.65
CA GLU A 202 0.00 -7.19 -30.24
C GLU A 202 0.39 -5.89 -29.57
N ILE A 203 1.66 -5.49 -29.47
CA ILE A 203 2.11 -4.24 -28.81
C ILE A 203 1.33 -3.01 -29.27
N SER A 204 0.97 -2.90 -30.55
CA SER A 204 0.20 -1.77 -31.08
C SER A 204 -1.27 -1.80 -30.61
N GLN A 205 -1.89 -2.99 -30.59
CA GLN A 205 -3.23 -3.23 -30.04
C GLN A 205 -3.22 -3.22 -28.49
N ASN A 206 -2.09 -3.60 -27.92
CA ASN A 206 -1.69 -3.82 -26.54
C ASN A 206 -0.83 -2.67 -26.02
N MET A 207 -0.90 -1.47 -26.61
CA MET A 207 -0.56 -0.27 -25.84
C MET A 207 -1.50 -0.14 -24.61
N LYS A 208 -2.53 -1.00 -24.54
CA LYS A 208 -3.39 -1.33 -23.40
C LYS A 208 -2.88 -2.47 -22.48
N LEU A 209 -1.76 -3.13 -22.79
CA LEU A 209 -1.32 -4.39 -22.17
C LEU A 209 0.18 -4.35 -21.75
N LYS A 210 0.37 -4.12 -20.44
CA LYS A 210 1.49 -4.51 -19.56
C LYS A 210 2.85 -3.84 -19.80
N THR A 211 2.99 -2.66 -19.22
CA THR A 211 4.28 -2.04 -18.86
C THR A 211 4.59 -2.37 -17.41
N ALA A 212 5.71 -3.05 -17.17
CA ALA A 212 6.22 -3.30 -15.82
C ALA A 212 7.35 -2.31 -15.53
N LYS A 213 7.46 -1.83 -14.29
CA LYS A 213 8.60 -1.03 -13.86
C LYS A 213 9.93 -1.82 -13.77
N ARG A 214 9.85 -3.13 -13.98
CA ARG A 214 10.98 -3.99 -14.40
C ARG A 214 10.61 -4.59 -15.74
N LEU A 215 11.12 -4.00 -16.82
CA LEU A 215 11.10 -4.65 -18.13
C LEU A 215 12.09 -5.81 -18.09
N GLY A 216 11.60 -6.96 -17.66
CA GLY A 216 12.41 -8.15 -17.52
C GLY A 216 11.72 -9.12 -16.60
N PHE A 217 10.70 -9.82 -17.09
CA PHE A 217 10.40 -11.13 -16.52
C PHE A 217 9.97 -12.14 -17.57
N ARG A 218 10.69 -13.25 -17.54
CA ARG A 218 10.44 -14.53 -18.20
C ARG A 218 9.04 -15.03 -17.84
N PHE A 219 8.34 -15.58 -18.82
CA PHE A 219 7.26 -16.52 -18.57
C PHE A 219 7.82 -17.71 -17.79
N THR A 220 7.53 -17.80 -16.50
CA THR A 220 7.57 -19.10 -15.83
C THR A 220 6.38 -19.88 -16.34
N ASN A 221 6.63 -20.81 -17.25
CA ASN A 221 5.68 -21.86 -17.59
C ASN A 221 5.31 -22.59 -16.31
N GLU A 222 4.03 -22.55 -15.95
CA GLU A 222 3.44 -23.56 -15.07
C GLU A 222 3.63 -24.92 -15.76
N LYS A 223 4.17 -25.88 -15.02
CA LYS A 223 4.14 -27.30 -15.42
C LYS A 223 2.78 -27.88 -15.10
#